data_AF-A0A938R6R6-F1
#
_entry.id   AF-A0A938R6R6-F1
#
_cell.length_a   1.000
_cell.length_b   1.000
_cell.length_c   1.000
_cell.angle_alpha   90.00
_cell.angle_beta   90.00
_cell.angle_gamma   90.00
#
_symmetry.space_group_name_H-M   'P 1'
#
loop_
_entity.id
_entity.type
_entity.pdbx_description
1 polymer ?
#
loop_
_entity_poly.entity_id
_entity_poly.type
_entity_poly.pdbx_seq_one_letter_code
_entity_poly.pdbx_strand_id
1 'polypeptide(L)'
;MTSILFNLSGKIERPIVEALYLLKGIADSFGIACFVVGAFSRDLILKHGYGIEPRRKTGDIDLGVEVANWKQFEKLKESLIATDQFSPTSDKQRLRCGTILIDILPFGPITDRDKKISWPPEHEIIMSMVGFEEAFEYSLTFRLSSDPELDIKLASLPGLAIMKLISWNEKYPNRKRDAEDLLFIMNKFEEAGNTERLYEEELSLLQEENFDTKLAGTRLIGRDMAKISDPRTVQILKGILNAETEEMGQYRLATDMIREASMAETRFDEILLQLEKLKQGIVEGEEKKLE
;
A
#
# COMPACT_ATOMS: atom_id res chain seq x y z
N MET A 1 -2.83 17.77 12.98
CA MET A 1 -3.00 16.31 13.06
C MET A 1 -2.36 15.83 14.35
N THR A 2 -3.16 15.48 15.34
CA THR A 2 -2.70 14.68 16.48
C THR A 2 -2.25 13.34 15.90
N SER A 3 -0.94 13.04 15.92
CA SER A 3 -0.47 11.73 15.45
C SER A 3 -0.96 10.68 16.45
N ILE A 4 -2.06 10.01 16.13
CA ILE A 4 -2.51 8.84 16.89
C ILE A 4 -1.41 7.79 16.69
N LEU A 5 -0.57 7.63 17.71
CA LEU A 5 0.43 6.56 17.74
C LEU A 5 -0.28 5.28 18.18
N PHE A 6 -0.52 4.40 17.22
CA PHE A 6 -1.09 3.09 17.51
C PHE A 6 -0.02 2.18 18.12
N ASN A 7 -0.23 1.74 19.37
CA ASN A 7 0.70 0.84 20.05
C ASN A 7 0.33 -0.63 19.83
N LEU A 8 1.21 -1.34 19.12
CA LEU A 8 1.12 -2.76 18.77
C LEU A 8 2.12 -3.63 19.54
N SER A 9 2.78 -3.09 20.56
CA SER A 9 3.75 -3.82 21.37
C SER A 9 3.17 -5.13 21.91
N GLY A 10 3.89 -6.23 21.71
CA GLY A 10 3.47 -7.56 22.14
C GLY A 10 2.39 -8.23 21.26
N LYS A 11 1.89 -7.56 20.21
CA LYS A 11 0.92 -8.13 19.26
C LYS A 11 1.55 -8.74 18.01
N ILE A 12 2.84 -8.46 17.76
CA ILE A 12 3.58 -8.87 16.56
C ILE A 12 4.60 -9.94 16.95
N GLU A 13 4.82 -10.91 16.07
CA GLU A 13 5.80 -11.98 16.30
C GLU A 13 7.20 -11.40 16.53
N ARG A 14 7.86 -11.84 17.61
CA ARG A 14 9.15 -11.32 18.05
C ARG A 14 10.23 -11.30 16.96
N PRO A 15 10.40 -12.33 16.11
CA PRO A 15 11.40 -12.30 15.04
C PRO A 15 11.18 -11.16 14.02
N ILE A 16 9.92 -10.76 13.78
CA ILE A 16 9.61 -9.63 12.89
C ILE A 16 10.03 -8.31 13.53
N VAL A 17 9.70 -8.12 14.80
CA VAL A 17 10.06 -6.91 15.56
C VAL A 17 11.58 -6.76 15.64
N GLU A 18 12.31 -7.83 15.93
CA GLU A 18 13.78 -7.83 15.99
C GLU A 18 14.41 -7.50 14.63
N ALA A 19 13.92 -8.10 13.54
CA ALA A 19 14.41 -7.81 12.19
C ALA A 19 14.18 -6.35 11.79
N LEU A 20 12.98 -5.81 12.05
CA LEU A 20 12.65 -4.41 11.78
C LEU A 20 13.43 -3.44 12.67
N TYR A 21 13.68 -3.80 13.94
CA TYR A 21 14.48 -3.00 14.87
C TYR A 21 15.92 -2.85 14.37
N LEU A 22 16.57 -3.96 14.02
CA LEU A 22 17.94 -3.95 13.48
C LEU A 22 18.01 -3.16 12.17
N LEU A 23 17.07 -3.39 11.26
CA LEU A 23 17.06 -2.70 9.98
C LEU A 23 16.88 -1.20 10.16
N LYS A 24 15.87 -0.79 10.94
CA LYS A 24 15.56 0.61 11.20
C LYS A 24 16.74 1.33 11.87
N GLY A 25 17.39 0.70 12.85
CA GLY A 25 18.57 1.27 13.50
C GLY A 25 19.72 1.54 12.53
N ILE A 26 19.98 0.63 11.58
CA ILE A 26 21.01 0.84 10.55
C ILE A 26 20.58 1.95 9.58
N ALA A 27 19.33 1.92 9.10
CA ALA A 27 18.82 2.95 8.21
C ALA A 27 18.90 4.36 8.84
N ASP A 28 18.52 4.49 10.10
CA ASP A 28 18.59 5.74 10.87
C ASP A 28 20.04 6.24 11.00
N SER A 29 21.01 5.34 11.19
CA SER A 29 22.43 5.70 11.25
C SER A 29 22.95 6.32 9.93
N PHE A 30 22.26 6.06 8.82
CA PHE A 30 22.52 6.67 7.52
C PHE A 30 21.59 7.85 7.18
N GLY A 31 20.66 8.21 8.08
CA GLY A 31 19.62 9.19 7.81
C GLY A 31 18.65 8.76 6.69
N ILE A 32 18.47 7.44 6.50
CA ILE A 32 17.57 6.87 5.49
C ILE A 32 16.22 6.65 6.12
N ALA A 33 15.19 7.30 5.59
CA ALA A 33 13.83 7.05 6.03
C ALA A 33 13.30 5.72 5.50
N CYS A 34 12.48 5.05 6.30
CA CYS A 34 11.86 3.77 5.93
C CYS A 34 10.38 3.74 6.29
N PHE A 35 9.62 2.96 5.53
CA PHE A 35 8.25 2.62 5.84
C PHE A 35 7.88 1.25 5.29
N VAL A 36 6.99 0.55 5.98
CA VAL A 36 6.48 -0.75 5.58
C VAL A 36 5.33 -0.55 4.60
N VAL A 37 5.35 -1.30 3.52
CA VAL A 37 4.31 -1.32 2.49
C VAL A 37 3.74 -2.74 2.33
N GLY A 38 2.98 -2.97 1.26
CA GLY A 38 2.54 -4.30 0.89
C GLY A 38 1.52 -4.91 1.86
N ALA A 39 1.37 -6.24 1.80
CA ALA A 39 0.35 -6.96 2.56
C ALA A 39 0.61 -6.91 4.07
N PHE A 40 1.88 -6.85 4.51
CA PHE A 40 2.21 -6.77 5.92
C PHE A 40 1.72 -5.46 6.56
N SER A 41 1.93 -4.31 5.90
CA SER A 41 1.40 -3.01 6.36
C SER A 41 -0.12 -3.05 6.51
N ARG A 42 -0.81 -3.55 5.47
CA ARG A 42 -2.27 -3.72 5.47
C ARG A 42 -2.74 -4.56 6.66
N ASP A 43 -2.09 -5.71 6.88
CA ASP A 43 -2.50 -6.66 7.92
C ASP A 43 -2.30 -6.07 9.32
N LEU A 44 -1.21 -5.33 9.57
CA LEU A 44 -1.01 -4.64 10.83
C LEU A 44 -2.10 -3.59 11.10
N ILE A 45 -2.43 -2.77 10.09
CA ILE A 45 -3.46 -1.73 10.20
C ILE A 45 -4.83 -2.36 10.44
N LEU A 46 -5.25 -3.28 9.58
CA LEU A 46 -6.58 -3.88 9.65
C LEU A 46 -6.75 -4.75 10.90
N LYS A 47 -5.81 -5.66 11.16
CA LYS A 47 -5.92 -6.61 12.28
C LYS A 47 -5.74 -5.94 13.62
N HIS A 48 -4.65 -5.21 13.79
CA HIS A 48 -4.26 -4.71 15.11
C HIS A 48 -4.72 -3.27 15.37
N GLY A 49 -4.99 -2.49 14.33
CA GLY A 49 -5.63 -1.18 14.43
C GLY A 49 -7.15 -1.28 14.54
N TYR A 50 -7.79 -2.15 13.75
CA TYR A 50 -9.26 -2.17 13.62
C TYR A 50 -9.94 -3.53 13.88
N GLY A 51 -9.20 -4.57 14.28
CA GLY A 51 -9.78 -5.88 14.60
C GLY A 51 -10.29 -6.67 13.37
N ILE A 52 -9.89 -6.28 12.17
CA ILE A 52 -10.32 -6.89 10.90
C ILE A 52 -9.30 -7.95 10.48
N GLU A 53 -9.70 -9.23 10.50
CA GLU A 53 -8.78 -10.33 10.17
C GLU A 53 -8.40 -10.34 8.67
N PRO A 54 -7.09 -10.48 8.36
CA PRO A 54 -6.62 -10.64 6.98
C PRO A 54 -7.14 -11.91 6.32
N ARG A 55 -7.33 -11.85 4.99
CA ARG A 55 -7.77 -13.02 4.19
C ARG A 55 -6.70 -14.09 4.00
N ARG A 56 -5.43 -13.77 4.22
CA ARG A 56 -4.27 -14.65 4.03
C ARG A 56 -3.12 -14.23 4.92
N LYS A 57 -2.21 -15.17 5.22
CA LYS A 57 -0.90 -14.84 5.79
C LYS A 57 0.04 -14.33 4.69
N THR A 58 0.76 -13.24 4.96
CA THR A 58 1.90 -12.80 4.15
C THR A 58 3.19 -13.44 4.67
N GLY A 59 4.12 -13.78 3.77
CA GLY A 59 5.38 -14.45 4.12
C GLY A 59 6.60 -13.52 4.11
N ASP A 60 6.46 -12.36 3.48
CA ASP A 60 7.47 -11.34 3.29
C ASP A 60 6.98 -9.97 3.78
N ILE A 61 7.95 -9.12 4.11
CA ILE A 61 7.78 -7.72 4.50
C ILE A 61 8.36 -6.86 3.40
N ASP A 62 7.53 -6.06 2.76
CA ASP A 62 7.99 -5.03 1.82
C ASP A 62 8.32 -3.75 2.60
N LEU A 63 9.54 -3.23 2.42
CA LEU A 63 10.01 -2.02 3.08
C LEU A 63 10.54 -1.02 2.04
N GLY A 64 9.87 0.11 1.91
CA GLY A 64 10.38 1.24 1.15
C GLY A 64 11.50 1.95 1.91
N VAL A 65 12.63 2.23 1.24
CA VAL A 65 13.74 3.01 1.78
C VAL A 65 14.03 4.22 0.89
N GLU A 66 14.05 5.42 1.48
CA GLU A 66 14.26 6.66 0.73
C GLU A 66 15.76 6.90 0.53
N VAL A 67 16.23 6.77 -0.71
CA VAL A 67 17.67 6.85 -1.03
C VAL A 67 17.92 7.73 -2.23
N ALA A 68 19.05 8.43 -2.19
CA ALA A 68 19.44 9.36 -3.24
C ALA A 68 19.99 8.67 -4.50
N ASN A 69 20.58 7.49 -4.36
CA ASN A 69 21.21 6.74 -5.45
C ASN A 69 21.56 5.29 -5.05
N TRP A 70 21.96 4.49 -6.03
CA TRP A 70 22.39 3.09 -5.84
C TRP A 70 23.56 2.93 -4.86
N LYS A 71 24.50 3.88 -4.79
CA LYS A 71 25.62 3.80 -3.84
C LYS A 71 25.13 3.85 -2.38
N GLN A 72 24.14 4.70 -2.08
CA GLN A 72 23.55 4.76 -0.74
C GLN A 72 22.75 3.48 -0.44
N PHE A 73 22.00 2.97 -1.42
CA PHE A 73 21.26 1.73 -1.29
C PHE A 73 22.16 0.51 -1.02
N GLU A 74 23.22 0.33 -1.81
CA GLU A 74 24.17 -0.78 -1.60
C GLU A 74 24.87 -0.66 -0.25
N LYS A 75 25.25 0.55 0.17
CA LYS A 75 25.86 0.75 1.50
C LYS A 75 24.91 0.32 2.63
N LEU A 76 23.62 0.61 2.52
CA LEU A 76 22.60 0.15 3.48
C LEU A 76 22.56 -1.40 3.51
N LYS A 77 22.47 -2.04 2.35
CA LYS A 77 22.43 -3.51 2.25
C LYS A 77 23.69 -4.18 2.77
N GLU A 78 24.87 -3.67 2.40
CA GLU A 78 26.16 -4.16 2.89
C GLU A 78 26.25 -4.03 4.41
N SER A 79 25.77 -2.92 4.98
CA SER A 79 25.77 -2.71 6.43
C SER A 79 24.82 -3.64 7.17
N LEU A 80 23.66 -3.96 6.58
CA LEU A 80 22.74 -4.98 7.11
C LEU A 80 23.41 -6.35 7.11
N ILE A 81 24.03 -6.75 6.00
CA ILE A 81 24.72 -8.04 5.86
C ILE A 81 25.91 -8.14 6.83
N ALA A 82 26.66 -7.06 7.04
CA ALA A 82 27.80 -7.02 7.95
C ALA A 82 27.45 -7.22 9.43
N THR A 83 26.16 -7.24 9.80
CA THR A 83 25.72 -7.61 11.16
C THR A 83 25.72 -9.12 11.42
N ASP A 84 25.95 -9.94 10.39
CA ASP A 84 25.78 -11.40 10.39
C ASP A 84 24.33 -11.88 10.68
N GLN A 85 23.38 -10.96 10.89
CA GLN A 85 21.96 -11.26 11.09
C GLN A 85 21.19 -11.33 9.78
N PHE A 86 21.66 -10.63 8.75
CA PHE A 86 21.04 -10.59 7.43
C PHE A 86 21.88 -11.34 6.41
N SER A 87 21.22 -12.11 5.55
CA SER A 87 21.84 -12.77 4.39
C SER A 87 21.12 -12.40 3.10
N PRO A 88 21.85 -12.26 1.97
CA PRO A 88 21.24 -12.02 0.67
C PRO A 88 20.48 -13.26 0.18
N THR A 89 19.52 -13.05 -0.70
CA THR A 89 18.83 -14.14 -1.44
C THR A 89 19.10 -14.01 -2.94
N SER A 90 18.49 -14.87 -3.76
CA SER A 90 18.55 -14.75 -5.22
C SER A 90 17.85 -13.49 -5.76
N ASP A 91 16.86 -12.96 -5.03
CA ASP A 91 16.15 -11.76 -5.43
C ASP A 91 16.95 -10.51 -4.98
N LYS A 92 17.24 -9.60 -5.92
CA LYS A 92 18.12 -8.43 -5.68
C LYS A 92 17.62 -7.51 -4.56
N GLN A 93 16.31 -7.40 -4.38
CA GLN A 93 15.69 -6.59 -3.35
C GLN A 93 15.65 -7.28 -1.97
N ARG A 94 15.84 -8.60 -1.89
CA ARG A 94 15.43 -9.38 -0.73
C ARG A 94 16.60 -9.79 0.16
N LEU A 95 16.47 -9.49 1.44
CA LEU A 95 17.30 -10.01 2.52
C LEU A 95 16.52 -10.98 3.41
N ARG A 96 17.24 -11.89 4.05
CA ARG A 96 16.72 -12.82 5.06
C ARG A 96 17.32 -12.50 6.42
N CYS A 97 16.48 -12.32 7.43
CA CYS A 97 16.86 -12.23 8.84
C CYS A 97 16.21 -13.39 9.60
N GLY A 98 16.98 -14.44 9.90
CA GLY A 98 16.44 -15.69 10.44
C GLY A 98 15.38 -16.30 9.50
N THR A 99 14.14 -16.40 9.97
CA THR A 99 12.99 -16.89 9.18
C THR A 99 12.28 -15.80 8.38
N ILE A 100 12.60 -14.52 8.63
CA ILE A 100 11.90 -13.37 8.05
C ILE A 100 12.53 -12.98 6.72
N LEU A 101 11.69 -12.81 5.69
CA LEU A 101 12.08 -12.27 4.39
C LEU A 101 11.66 -10.80 4.32
N ILE A 102 12.59 -9.93 3.93
CA ILE A 102 12.36 -8.49 3.79
C ILE A 102 12.79 -8.05 2.39
N ASP A 103 11.84 -7.53 1.62
CA ASP A 103 12.07 -6.86 0.34
C ASP A 103 12.35 -5.39 0.59
N ILE A 104 13.59 -4.97 0.33
CA ILE A 104 14.04 -3.59 0.49
C ILE A 104 13.91 -2.90 -0.87
N LEU A 105 12.96 -1.97 -0.96
CA LEU A 105 12.56 -1.29 -2.19
C LEU A 105 13.05 0.17 -2.15
N PRO A 106 14.05 0.55 -2.98
CA PRO A 106 14.56 1.91 -2.96
C PRO A 106 13.63 2.87 -3.71
N PHE A 107 13.25 3.97 -3.06
CA PHE A 107 12.42 5.03 -3.67
C PHE A 107 13.02 6.43 -3.41
N GLY A 108 12.39 7.45 -3.97
CA GLY A 108 12.82 8.85 -3.85
C GLY A 108 13.79 9.25 -4.97
N PRO A 109 14.83 10.07 -4.70
CA PRO A 109 15.70 10.63 -5.74
C PRO A 109 16.50 9.62 -6.56
N ILE A 110 16.57 8.35 -6.13
CA ILE A 110 17.13 7.24 -6.93
C ILE A 110 16.34 6.96 -8.21
N THR A 111 15.06 7.33 -8.25
CA THR A 111 14.18 7.04 -9.38
C THR A 111 14.47 7.94 -10.58
N ASP A 112 14.17 7.45 -11.79
CA ASP A 112 14.23 8.27 -13.00
C ASP A 112 13.03 9.23 -13.13
N ARG A 113 12.96 9.96 -14.25
CA ARG A 113 11.87 10.91 -14.53
C ARG A 113 10.49 10.26 -14.62
N ASP A 114 10.44 8.95 -14.87
CA ASP A 114 9.22 8.16 -14.92
C ASP A 114 8.94 7.42 -13.62
N LYS A 115 9.64 7.80 -12.53
CA LYS A 115 9.55 7.17 -11.21
C LYS A 115 9.89 5.69 -11.26
N LYS A 116 10.82 5.28 -12.14
CA LYS A 116 11.27 3.89 -12.25
C LYS A 116 12.68 3.71 -11.68
N ILE A 117 12.94 2.50 -11.23
CA ILE A 117 14.28 2.00 -10.92
C ILE A 117 14.63 0.84 -11.86
N SER A 118 15.90 0.72 -12.22
CA SER A 118 16.44 -0.43 -12.96
C SER A 118 17.59 -1.03 -12.17
N TRP A 119 17.46 -2.30 -11.78
CA TRP A 119 18.40 -2.93 -10.85
C TRP A 119 19.79 -3.17 -11.49
N PRO A 120 20.88 -2.58 -10.95
CA PRO A 120 22.22 -2.80 -11.47
C PRO A 120 22.72 -4.23 -11.19
N PRO A 121 23.82 -4.66 -11.83
CA PRO A 121 24.50 -4.00 -12.96
C PRO A 121 23.84 -4.27 -14.32
N GLU A 122 22.98 -5.30 -14.45
CA GLU A 122 22.42 -5.71 -15.74
C GLU A 122 21.29 -4.78 -16.22
N HIS A 123 20.61 -4.07 -15.30
CA HIS A 123 19.48 -3.19 -15.59
C HIS A 123 18.30 -3.85 -16.34
N GLU A 124 18.22 -5.18 -16.32
CA GLU A 124 17.16 -5.96 -16.97
C GLU A 124 15.82 -5.90 -16.21
N ILE A 125 15.88 -5.73 -14.89
CA ILE A 125 14.68 -5.65 -14.04
C ILE A 125 14.33 -4.19 -13.82
N ILE A 126 13.21 -3.76 -14.40
CA ILE A 126 12.65 -2.42 -14.21
C ILE A 126 11.45 -2.51 -13.28
N MET A 127 11.38 -1.62 -12.29
CA MET A 127 10.29 -1.51 -11.33
C MET A 127 9.80 -0.08 -11.25
N SER A 128 8.48 0.10 -11.31
CA SER A 128 7.83 1.38 -11.07
C SER A 128 7.73 1.65 -9.57
N MET A 129 8.02 2.88 -9.19
CA MET A 129 7.90 3.43 -7.83
C MET A 129 6.83 4.52 -7.77
N VAL A 130 5.96 4.62 -8.78
CA VAL A 130 4.80 5.52 -8.74
C VAL A 130 3.93 5.19 -7.53
N GLY A 131 3.54 6.20 -6.75
CA GLY A 131 2.76 6.04 -5.53
C GLY A 131 3.58 5.79 -4.26
N PHE A 132 4.89 5.54 -4.34
CA PHE A 132 5.72 5.33 -3.14
C PHE A 132 5.94 6.62 -2.35
N GLU A 133 6.19 7.75 -3.03
CA GLU A 133 6.41 9.03 -2.36
C GLU A 133 5.15 9.47 -1.62
N GLU A 134 4.00 9.37 -2.27
CA GLU A 134 2.70 9.71 -1.68
C GLU A 134 2.34 8.76 -0.53
N ALA A 135 2.56 7.45 -0.70
CA ALA A 135 2.33 6.48 0.38
C ALA A 135 3.26 6.70 1.58
N PHE A 136 4.49 7.18 1.34
CA PHE A 136 5.44 7.50 2.41
C PHE A 136 5.08 8.80 3.13
N GLU A 137 4.74 9.86 2.40
CA GLU A 137 4.37 11.16 2.95
C GLU A 137 3.15 11.04 3.86
N TYR A 138 2.13 10.29 3.42
CA TYR A 138 0.88 10.05 4.14
C TYR A 138 0.86 8.72 4.92
N SER A 139 2.04 8.19 5.24
CA SER A 139 2.17 7.00 6.11
C SER A 139 1.81 7.31 7.56
N LEU A 140 1.36 6.27 8.27
CA LEU A 140 0.97 6.33 9.67
C LEU A 140 2.08 5.77 10.54
N THR A 141 2.36 6.40 11.68
CA THR A 141 3.39 5.90 12.62
C THR A 141 2.76 4.94 13.62
N PHE A 142 3.35 3.75 13.75
CA PHE A 142 2.94 2.69 14.66
C PHE A 142 4.09 2.30 15.57
N ARG A 143 3.79 2.06 16.85
CA ARG A 143 4.74 1.51 17.81
C ARG A 143 4.69 0.00 17.79
N LEU A 144 5.70 -0.65 17.23
CA LEU A 144 5.78 -2.12 17.17
C LEU A 144 6.35 -2.73 18.46
N SER A 145 7.16 -1.97 19.20
CA SER A 145 7.72 -2.36 20.48
C SER A 145 7.88 -1.15 21.39
N SER A 146 7.64 -1.33 22.69
CA SER A 146 7.84 -0.29 23.71
C SER A 146 9.17 -0.47 24.45
N ASP A 147 9.79 -1.66 24.38
CA ASP A 147 11.10 -1.95 24.99
C ASP A 147 11.82 -3.09 24.23
N PRO A 148 12.91 -2.82 23.48
CA PRO A 148 13.34 -1.46 23.12
C PRO A 148 12.26 -0.78 22.28
N GLU A 149 12.23 0.56 22.32
CA GLU A 149 11.25 1.34 21.55
C GLU A 149 11.51 1.17 20.04
N LEU A 150 10.46 0.80 19.30
CA LEU A 150 10.47 0.71 17.84
C LEU A 150 9.20 1.34 17.28
N ASP A 151 9.36 2.54 16.75
CA ASP A 151 8.34 3.21 15.95
C ASP A 151 8.67 3.07 14.46
N ILE A 152 7.68 2.69 13.65
CA ILE A 152 7.83 2.53 12.20
C ILE A 152 6.64 3.16 11.48
N LYS A 153 6.90 3.67 10.28
CA LYS A 153 5.87 4.13 9.36
C LYS A 153 5.26 2.94 8.62
N LEU A 154 3.94 2.89 8.54
CA LEU A 154 3.15 1.96 7.75
C LEU A 154 2.41 2.75 6.67
N ALA A 155 2.44 2.29 5.42
CA ALA A 155 1.63 2.89 4.35
C ALA A 155 0.14 2.83 4.72
N SER A 156 -0.55 3.97 4.64
CA SER A 156 -1.97 4.08 4.93
C SER A 156 -2.82 3.28 3.94
N LEU A 157 -4.08 2.99 4.27
CA LEU A 157 -4.98 2.24 3.37
C LEU A 157 -5.15 2.91 1.99
N PRO A 158 -5.31 4.25 1.87
CA PRO A 158 -5.31 4.90 0.57
C PRO A 158 -3.98 4.75 -0.18
N GLY A 159 -2.83 4.88 0.50
CA GLY A 159 -1.52 4.68 -0.11
C GLY A 159 -1.33 3.25 -0.62
N LEU A 160 -1.74 2.26 0.16
CA LEU A 160 -1.75 0.85 -0.26
C LEU A 160 -2.69 0.63 -1.46
N ALA A 161 -3.88 1.22 -1.48
CA ALA A 161 -4.82 1.10 -2.59
C ALA A 161 -4.23 1.63 -3.91
N ILE A 162 -3.56 2.79 -3.88
CA ILE A 162 -2.82 3.35 -5.03
C ILE A 162 -1.79 2.36 -5.54
N MET A 163 -0.90 1.91 -4.64
CA MET A 163 0.19 1.01 -5.01
C MET A 163 -0.32 -0.32 -5.56
N LYS A 164 -1.42 -0.86 -5.02
CA LYS A 164 -2.04 -2.10 -5.50
C LYS A 164 -2.65 -1.93 -6.89
N LEU A 165 -3.37 -0.84 -7.15
CA LEU A 165 -3.97 -0.58 -8.46
C LEU A 165 -2.90 -0.42 -9.55
N ILE A 166 -1.86 0.35 -9.27
CA ILE A 166 -0.74 0.56 -10.20
C ILE A 166 0.04 -0.73 -10.42
N SER A 167 0.44 -1.43 -9.36
CA SER A 167 1.22 -2.68 -9.50
C SER A 167 0.44 -3.77 -10.23
N TRP A 168 -0.88 -3.86 -9.99
CA TRP A 168 -1.76 -4.77 -10.72
C TRP A 168 -1.75 -4.46 -12.23
N ASN A 169 -1.99 -3.21 -12.62
CA ASN A 169 -2.07 -2.83 -14.02
C ASN A 169 -0.73 -3.05 -14.77
N GLU A 170 0.39 -2.67 -14.16
CA GLU A 170 1.71 -2.75 -14.81
C GLU A 170 2.21 -4.18 -15.01
N LYS A 171 1.80 -5.10 -14.14
CA LYS A 171 2.27 -6.49 -14.17
C LYS A 171 1.16 -7.49 -14.47
N TYR A 172 0.01 -7.03 -14.96
CA TYR A 172 -1.08 -7.91 -15.41
C TYR A 172 -0.53 -8.93 -16.45
N PRO A 173 -0.88 -10.23 -16.34
CA PRO A 173 -1.80 -10.88 -15.39
C PRO A 173 -1.15 -11.41 -14.10
N ASN A 174 0.13 -11.11 -13.84
CA ASN A 174 0.93 -11.73 -12.78
C ASN A 174 0.65 -11.17 -11.36
N ARG A 175 -0.27 -10.21 -11.23
CA ARG A 175 -0.57 -9.51 -9.97
C ARG A 175 -2.03 -9.61 -9.55
N LYS A 176 -2.74 -10.69 -9.88
CA LYS A 176 -4.12 -10.96 -9.40
C LYS A 176 -4.28 -10.76 -7.88
N ARG A 177 -3.25 -11.11 -7.10
CA ARG A 177 -3.21 -10.90 -5.64
C ARG A 177 -3.32 -9.44 -5.21
N ASP A 178 -2.91 -8.49 -6.05
CA ASP A 178 -3.03 -7.06 -5.77
C ASP A 178 -4.45 -6.55 -6.03
N ALA A 179 -5.14 -7.07 -7.05
CA ALA A 179 -6.57 -6.83 -7.25
C ALA A 179 -7.39 -7.35 -6.06
N GLU A 180 -7.11 -8.56 -5.57
CA GLU A 180 -7.76 -9.12 -4.36
C GLU A 180 -7.54 -8.23 -3.13
N ASP A 181 -6.33 -7.70 -2.96
CA ASP A 181 -5.96 -6.84 -1.83
C ASP A 181 -6.67 -5.48 -1.93
N LEU A 182 -6.74 -4.89 -3.14
CA LEU A 182 -7.47 -3.65 -3.40
C LEU A 182 -8.95 -3.81 -3.05
N LEU A 183 -9.59 -4.87 -3.54
CA LEU A 183 -10.99 -5.17 -3.20
C LEU A 183 -11.18 -5.34 -1.69
N PHE A 184 -10.26 -6.02 -1.01
CA PHE A 184 -10.35 -6.19 0.43
C PHE A 184 -10.27 -4.85 1.18
N ILE A 185 -9.36 -3.95 0.76
CA ILE A 185 -9.25 -2.61 1.33
C ILE A 185 -10.54 -1.81 1.10
N MET A 186 -11.07 -1.79 -0.13
CA MET A 186 -12.32 -1.08 -0.45
C MET A 186 -13.50 -1.55 0.42
N ASN A 187 -13.68 -2.87 0.53
CA ASN A 187 -14.76 -3.47 1.33
C ASN A 187 -14.68 -3.14 2.82
N LYS A 188 -13.48 -2.85 3.34
CA LYS A 188 -13.21 -2.71 4.77
C LYS A 188 -12.87 -1.28 5.17
N PHE A 189 -12.92 -0.33 4.24
CA PHE A 189 -12.47 1.02 4.50
C PHE A 189 -13.35 1.74 5.53
N GLU A 190 -14.66 1.52 5.50
CA GLU A 190 -15.61 2.05 6.50
C GLU A 190 -15.30 1.50 7.90
N GLU A 191 -15.30 0.18 8.06
CA GLU A 191 -14.95 -0.51 9.32
C GLU A 191 -13.53 -0.17 9.83
N ALA A 192 -12.62 0.23 8.95
CA ALA A 192 -11.25 0.62 9.28
C ALA A 192 -11.14 2.08 9.74
N GLY A 193 -11.98 2.48 10.69
CA GLY A 193 -11.93 3.78 11.35
C GLY A 193 -12.60 4.94 10.61
N ASN A 194 -13.43 4.66 9.59
CA ASN A 194 -14.15 5.69 8.84
C ASN A 194 -15.66 5.69 9.06
N THR A 195 -16.22 4.81 9.91
CA THR A 195 -17.65 4.83 10.25
C THR A 195 -18.09 6.20 10.76
N GLU A 196 -17.46 6.74 11.80
CA GLU A 196 -17.80 8.07 12.35
C GLU A 196 -17.65 9.17 11.28
N ARG A 197 -16.55 9.15 10.52
CA ARG A 197 -16.32 10.09 9.43
C ARG A 197 -17.44 10.07 8.38
N LEU A 198 -17.95 8.90 8.02
CA LEU A 198 -19.07 8.78 7.07
C LEU A 198 -20.38 9.36 7.62
N TYR A 199 -20.65 9.20 8.91
CA TYR A 199 -21.88 9.73 9.53
C TYR A 199 -21.78 11.21 9.92
N GLU A 200 -20.60 11.71 10.25
CA GLU A 200 -20.41 13.06 10.80
C GLU A 200 -19.86 14.06 9.77
N GLU A 201 -18.87 13.67 8.96
CA GLU A 201 -18.18 14.57 8.03
C GLU A 201 -18.64 14.39 6.58
N GLU A 202 -19.00 13.17 6.18
CA GLU A 202 -19.30 12.79 4.80
C GLU A 202 -20.74 12.29 4.64
N LEU A 203 -21.67 12.80 5.46
CA LEU A 203 -23.07 12.37 5.48
C LEU A 203 -23.76 12.53 4.12
N SER A 204 -23.43 13.58 3.35
CA SER A 204 -23.96 13.78 2.01
C SER A 204 -23.53 12.66 1.06
N LEU A 205 -22.26 12.23 1.12
CA LEU A 205 -21.77 11.09 0.36
C LEU A 205 -22.55 9.83 0.74
N LEU A 206 -22.77 9.58 2.03
CA LEU A 206 -23.54 8.42 2.48
C LEU A 206 -25.01 8.46 2.00
N GLN A 207 -25.65 9.63 2.00
CA GLN A 207 -27.01 9.82 1.48
C GLN A 207 -27.10 9.56 -0.03
N GLU A 208 -26.13 10.05 -0.81
CA GLU A 208 -26.05 9.82 -2.26
C GLU A 208 -25.89 8.34 -2.61
N GLU A 209 -25.22 7.56 -1.75
CA GLU A 209 -25.09 6.10 -1.88
C GLU A 209 -26.24 5.34 -1.19
N ASN A 210 -27.38 5.99 -0.91
CA ASN A 210 -28.56 5.38 -0.26
C ASN A 210 -28.26 4.66 1.07
N PHE A 211 -27.31 5.20 1.85
CA PHE A 211 -26.82 4.62 3.10
C PHE A 211 -26.14 3.25 2.94
N ASP A 212 -25.72 2.87 1.72
CA ASP A 212 -24.81 1.76 1.52
C ASP A 212 -23.40 2.17 2.01
N THR A 213 -23.05 1.78 3.23
CA THR A 213 -21.77 2.13 3.86
C THR A 213 -20.56 1.58 3.11
N LYS A 214 -20.74 0.50 2.35
CA LYS A 214 -19.67 -0.14 1.58
C LYS A 214 -19.38 0.63 0.30
N LEU A 215 -20.42 1.03 -0.44
CA LEU A 215 -20.26 1.91 -1.61
C LEU A 215 -19.77 3.30 -1.19
N ALA A 216 -20.33 3.84 -0.10
CA ALA A 216 -19.87 5.10 0.49
C ALA A 216 -18.41 5.04 0.92
N GLY A 217 -18.00 3.99 1.63
CA GLY A 217 -16.60 3.76 2.00
C GLY A 217 -15.67 3.62 0.80
N THR A 218 -16.14 2.97 -0.28
CA THR A 218 -15.37 2.83 -1.53
C THR A 218 -15.17 4.16 -2.26
N ARG A 219 -16.21 5.00 -2.31
CA ARG A 219 -16.11 6.35 -2.86
C ARG A 219 -15.23 7.25 -1.97
N LEU A 220 -15.30 7.08 -0.65
CA LEU A 220 -14.48 7.83 0.31
C LEU A 220 -12.98 7.51 0.17
N ILE A 221 -12.59 6.24 0.06
CA ILE A 221 -11.18 5.91 -0.18
C ILE A 221 -10.70 6.46 -1.53
N GLY A 222 -11.57 6.52 -2.55
CA GLY A 222 -11.26 7.19 -3.81
C GLY A 222 -10.91 8.66 -3.62
N ARG A 223 -11.70 9.40 -2.83
CA ARG A 223 -11.40 10.81 -2.47
C ARG A 223 -10.06 10.92 -1.75
N ASP A 224 -9.78 10.01 -0.81
CA ASP A 224 -8.52 10.01 -0.06
C ASP A 224 -7.32 9.64 -0.94
N MET A 225 -7.46 8.70 -1.89
CA MET A 225 -6.43 8.39 -2.88
C MET A 225 -6.08 9.62 -3.70
N ALA A 226 -7.08 10.35 -4.21
CA ALA A 226 -6.85 11.60 -4.92
C ALA A 226 -6.22 12.67 -4.01
N LYS A 227 -6.66 12.78 -2.76
CA LYS A 227 -6.12 13.70 -1.75
C LYS A 227 -4.63 13.53 -1.52
N ILE A 228 -4.13 12.29 -1.47
CA ILE A 228 -2.70 12.03 -1.21
C ILE A 228 -1.85 12.00 -2.49
N SER A 229 -2.46 11.77 -3.66
CA SER A 229 -1.76 11.63 -4.94
C SER A 229 -1.31 12.96 -5.54
N ASP A 230 -0.16 12.99 -6.21
CA ASP A 230 0.19 14.11 -7.10
C ASP A 230 -0.68 14.10 -8.37
N PRO A 231 -0.72 15.20 -9.17
CA PRO A 231 -1.54 15.25 -10.38
C PRO A 231 -1.23 14.14 -11.39
N ARG A 232 0.04 13.75 -11.56
CA ARG A 232 0.42 12.67 -12.49
C ARG A 232 -0.13 11.33 -12.00
N THR A 233 0.00 11.04 -10.71
CA THR A 233 -0.53 9.82 -10.10
C THR A 233 -2.05 9.78 -10.22
N VAL A 234 -2.76 10.89 -9.97
CA VAL A 234 -4.22 10.96 -10.20
C VAL A 234 -4.59 10.59 -11.64
N GLN A 235 -3.89 11.13 -12.63
CA GLN A 235 -4.15 10.81 -14.04
C GLN A 235 -3.87 9.33 -14.36
N ILE A 236 -2.83 8.73 -13.78
CA ILE A 236 -2.56 7.29 -13.91
C ILE A 236 -3.71 6.47 -13.34
N LEU A 237 -4.18 6.78 -12.12
CA LEU A 237 -5.28 6.07 -11.48
C LEU A 237 -6.57 6.16 -12.30
N LYS A 238 -6.93 7.35 -12.78
CA LYS A 238 -8.09 7.57 -13.65
C LYS A 238 -7.97 6.80 -14.96
N GLY A 239 -6.79 6.82 -15.58
CA GLY A 239 -6.53 6.08 -16.82
C GLY A 239 -6.73 4.58 -16.66
N ILE A 240 -6.24 4.00 -15.56
CA ILE A 240 -6.45 2.58 -15.24
C ILE A 240 -7.94 2.29 -15.03
N LEU A 241 -8.62 3.08 -14.21
CA LEU A 241 -10.04 2.83 -13.89
C LEU A 241 -10.95 3.05 -15.09
N ASN A 242 -10.67 4.00 -15.98
CA ASN A 242 -11.43 4.17 -17.23
C ASN A 242 -11.34 2.92 -18.10
N ALA A 243 -10.12 2.40 -18.31
CA ALA A 243 -9.90 1.17 -19.10
C ALA A 243 -10.59 -0.07 -18.52
N GLU A 244 -10.87 -0.07 -17.20
CA GLU A 244 -11.44 -1.20 -16.48
C GLU A 244 -12.91 -1.04 -16.08
N THR A 245 -13.54 0.11 -16.36
CA THR A 245 -14.96 0.39 -15.98
C THR A 245 -15.86 0.94 -17.09
N GLU A 246 -15.33 1.43 -18.21
CA GLU A 246 -16.18 1.92 -19.32
C GLU A 246 -16.93 0.78 -20.04
N GLU A 247 -18.02 1.09 -20.76
CA GLU A 247 -18.93 0.10 -21.39
C GLU A 247 -18.24 -0.90 -22.33
N MET A 248 -17.12 -0.51 -22.94
CA MET A 248 -16.23 -1.38 -23.74
C MET A 248 -14.87 -1.67 -23.06
N GLY A 249 -14.83 -1.57 -21.74
CA GLY A 249 -13.67 -1.81 -20.90
C GLY A 249 -13.22 -3.26 -20.93
N GLN A 250 -12.00 -3.50 -20.47
CA GLN A 250 -11.43 -4.86 -20.46
C GLN A 250 -11.95 -5.70 -19.28
N TYR A 251 -12.43 -5.03 -18.22
CA TYR A 251 -12.98 -5.62 -17.00
C TYR A 251 -12.10 -6.71 -16.35
N ARG A 252 -10.79 -6.64 -16.60
CA ARG A 252 -9.80 -7.58 -16.08
C ARG A 252 -9.66 -7.42 -14.58
N LEU A 253 -9.75 -6.19 -14.07
CA LEU A 253 -9.66 -5.91 -12.65
C LEU A 253 -10.80 -6.57 -11.88
N ALA A 254 -12.04 -6.35 -12.32
CA ALA A 254 -13.21 -6.98 -11.73
C ALA A 254 -13.13 -8.51 -11.80
N THR A 255 -12.65 -9.05 -12.92
CA THR A 255 -12.43 -10.50 -13.10
C THR A 255 -11.40 -11.07 -12.12
N ASP A 256 -10.26 -10.40 -11.94
CA ASP A 256 -9.20 -10.81 -11.01
C ASP A 256 -9.63 -10.68 -9.53
N MET A 257 -10.59 -9.80 -9.24
CA MET A 257 -11.17 -9.64 -7.90
C MET A 257 -12.15 -10.77 -7.53
N ILE A 258 -12.68 -11.51 -8.50
CA ILE A 258 -13.57 -12.66 -8.27
C ILE A 258 -12.73 -13.90 -7.93
N ARG A 259 -12.97 -14.43 -6.72
CA ARG A 259 -12.28 -15.64 -6.20
C ARG A 259 -13.05 -16.94 -6.43
N GLU A 260 -14.38 -16.89 -6.41
CA GLU A 260 -15.24 -18.08 -6.38
C GLU A 260 -16.19 -18.04 -7.58
N ALA A 261 -16.31 -19.18 -8.27
CA ALA A 261 -17.12 -19.30 -9.49
C ALA A 261 -18.64 -19.30 -9.21
N SER A 262 -19.06 -19.61 -7.97
CA SER A 262 -20.47 -19.53 -7.58
C SER A 262 -20.88 -18.07 -7.40
N MET A 263 -21.98 -17.65 -8.06
CA MET A 263 -22.46 -16.26 -8.12
C MET A 263 -21.51 -15.27 -8.80
N ALA A 264 -20.68 -15.74 -9.74
CA ALA A 264 -19.68 -14.90 -10.42
C ALA A 264 -20.28 -13.68 -11.13
N GLU A 265 -21.48 -13.80 -11.72
CA GLU A 265 -22.13 -12.71 -12.47
C GLU A 265 -22.61 -11.59 -11.53
N THR A 266 -23.42 -11.90 -10.50
CA THR A 266 -23.85 -10.90 -9.50
C THR A 266 -22.67 -10.26 -8.79
N ARG A 267 -21.65 -11.04 -8.46
CA ARG A 267 -20.43 -10.54 -7.81
C ARG A 267 -19.60 -9.66 -8.74
N PHE A 268 -19.64 -9.91 -10.05
CA PHE A 268 -18.97 -9.08 -11.04
C PHE A 268 -19.62 -7.69 -11.08
N ASP A 269 -20.93 -7.61 -11.20
CA ASP A 269 -21.66 -6.33 -11.25
C ASP A 269 -21.44 -5.51 -9.97
N GLU A 270 -21.48 -6.16 -8.80
CA GLU A 270 -21.18 -5.51 -7.51
C GLU A 270 -19.74 -4.96 -7.43
N ILE A 271 -18.77 -5.68 -7.99
CA ILE A 271 -17.37 -5.25 -8.01
C ILE A 271 -17.18 -4.12 -9.02
N LEU A 272 -17.81 -4.21 -10.19
CA LEU A 272 -17.75 -3.18 -11.21
C LEU A 272 -18.34 -1.87 -10.68
N LEU A 273 -19.49 -1.93 -10.02
CA LEU A 273 -20.09 -0.77 -9.35
C LEU A 273 -19.15 -0.18 -8.28
N GLN A 274 -18.48 -1.01 -7.48
CA GLN A 274 -17.47 -0.52 -6.53
C GLN A 274 -16.30 0.19 -7.23
N LEU A 275 -15.80 -0.34 -8.35
CA LEU A 275 -14.73 0.30 -9.12
C LEU A 275 -15.18 1.64 -9.73
N GLU A 276 -16.43 1.72 -10.20
CA GLU A 276 -17.04 2.98 -10.64
C GLU A 276 -17.12 4.00 -9.50
N LYS A 277 -17.51 3.57 -8.30
CA LYS A 277 -17.54 4.43 -7.11
C LYS A 277 -16.16 4.85 -6.64
N LEU A 278 -15.17 3.98 -6.72
CA LEU A 278 -13.77 4.33 -6.48
C LEU A 278 -13.31 5.43 -7.45
N LYS A 279 -13.60 5.26 -8.73
CA LYS A 279 -13.30 6.24 -9.78
C LYS A 279 -14.01 7.58 -9.51
N GLN A 280 -15.30 7.53 -9.20
CA GLN A 280 -16.09 8.71 -8.86
C GLN A 280 -15.44 9.47 -7.68
N GLY A 281 -15.04 8.77 -6.62
CA GLY A 281 -14.34 9.36 -5.49
C GLY A 281 -13.03 10.05 -5.87
N ILE A 282 -12.24 9.43 -6.76
CA ILE A 282 -10.98 10.02 -7.24
C ILE A 282 -11.23 11.32 -8.01
N VAL A 283 -12.24 11.36 -8.88
CA VAL A 283 -12.60 12.58 -9.64
C VAL A 283 -12.99 13.71 -8.69
N GLU A 284 -13.85 13.42 -7.72
CA GLU A 284 -14.29 14.42 -6.74
C GLU A 284 -13.15 14.92 -5.83
N GLY A 285 -12.25 14.01 -5.45
CA GLY A 285 -11.08 14.38 -4.66
C GLY A 285 -10.08 15.24 -5.43
N GLU A 286 -9.98 15.06 -6.75
CA GLU A 286 -9.18 15.91 -7.64
C GLU A 286 -9.80 17.31 -7.76
N GLU A 287 -11.11 17.40 -7.98
CA GLU A 287 -11.84 18.68 -8.08
C GLU A 287 -11.67 19.52 -6.81
N LYS A 288 -11.81 18.91 -5.63
CA LYS A 288 -11.61 19.58 -4.33
C LYS A 288 -10.19 20.09 -4.09
N LYS A 289 -9.17 19.61 -4.81
CA LYS A 289 -7.79 20.15 -4.71
C LYS A 289 -7.57 21.40 -5.54
N LEU A 290 -8.42 21.62 -6.55
CA LEU A 290 -8.29 22.73 -7.50
C LEU A 290 -9.07 23.97 -7.04
N GLU A 291 -9.97 23.80 -6.06
CA GLU A 291 -10.66 24.87 -5.32
C GLU A 291 -9.79 25.48 -4.21
#